data_AF-A0A4Q3YIW2-F1
#
_entry.id   AF-A0A4Q3YIW2-F1
#
_cell.length_a   1.000
_cell.length_b   1.000
_cell.length_c   1.000
_cell.angle_alpha   90.00
_cell.angle_beta   90.00
_cell.angle_gamma   90.00
#
_symmetry.space_group_name_H-M   'P 1'
#
loop_
_entity.id
_entity.type
_entity.pdbx_description
1 polymer ?
#
loop_
_entity_poly.entity_id
_entity_poly.type
_entity_poly.pdbx_seq_one_letter_code
_entity_poly.pdbx_strand_id
1 'polypeptide(L)'
;MDRYGSYPDLAAQEREGVDYRIIEMVRPSPVAVLAPHGGCIEPTTSLIAAAIAGDDYSLYCFEGLRRGRPHGDLHLTSDRFDEPRARRLVSGASIAV
;
A
#
# COMPACT_ATOMS: atom_id res chain seq x y z
N MET A 1 4.18 -16.07 -7.85
CA MET A 1 3.28 -15.43 -8.81
C MET A 1 2.10 -14.90 -8.02
N ASP A 2 1.65 -13.69 -8.31
CA ASP A 2 0.54 -13.08 -7.58
C ASP A 2 -0.76 -13.82 -7.84
N ARG A 3 -1.63 -13.82 -6.84
CA ARG A 3 -2.97 -14.39 -6.93
C ARG A 3 -3.92 -13.56 -7.80
N TYR A 4 -3.72 -12.25 -7.78
CA TYR A 4 -4.55 -11.27 -8.48
C TYR A 4 -3.74 -10.61 -9.60
N GLY A 5 -4.41 -10.18 -10.67
CA GLY A 5 -3.76 -9.51 -11.80
C GLY A 5 -3.58 -8.00 -11.60
N SER A 6 -4.40 -7.41 -10.74
CA SER A 6 -4.50 -5.97 -10.49
C SER A 6 -5.19 -5.69 -9.14
N TYR A 7 -5.20 -4.44 -8.69
CA TYR A 7 -5.98 -4.03 -7.51
C TYR A 7 -7.49 -4.20 -7.72
N PRO A 8 -8.11 -3.83 -8.87
CA PRO A 8 -9.53 -4.14 -9.11
C PRO A 8 -9.89 -5.61 -8.96
N ASP A 9 -9.05 -6.53 -9.46
CA ASP A 9 -9.27 -7.98 -9.30
C ASP A 9 -9.24 -8.39 -7.83
N LEU A 10 -8.28 -7.86 -7.07
CA LEU A 10 -8.16 -8.07 -5.64
C LEU A 10 -9.38 -7.52 -4.90
N ALA A 11 -9.77 -6.26 -5.17
CA ALA A 11 -10.87 -5.58 -4.50
C ALA A 11 -12.25 -6.18 -4.83
N ALA A 12 -12.38 -6.93 -5.93
CA ALA A 12 -13.59 -7.70 -6.23
C ALA A 12 -13.77 -8.93 -5.34
N GLN A 13 -12.69 -9.44 -4.74
CA GLN A 13 -12.68 -10.69 -3.95
C GLN A 13 -12.36 -10.46 -2.47
N GLU A 14 -11.68 -9.37 -2.14
CA GLU A 14 -11.19 -9.02 -0.80
C GLU A 14 -11.88 -7.75 -0.30
N ARG A 15 -12.19 -7.68 1.00
CA ARG A 15 -12.94 -6.56 1.59
C ARG A 15 -12.05 -5.61 2.37
N GLU A 16 -12.01 -4.33 1.98
CA GLU A 16 -11.34 -3.27 2.77
C GLU A 16 -11.95 -3.19 4.18
N GLY A 17 -11.10 -2.98 5.19
CA GLY A 17 -11.44 -3.02 6.61
C GLY A 17 -11.51 -4.42 7.22
N VAL A 18 -11.41 -5.48 6.40
CA VAL A 18 -11.47 -6.88 6.89
C VAL A 18 -10.28 -7.69 6.42
N ASP A 19 -10.02 -7.69 5.11
CA ASP A 19 -8.91 -8.43 4.49
C ASP A 19 -7.65 -7.57 4.41
N TYR A 20 -7.84 -6.31 4.04
CA TYR A 20 -6.81 -5.29 3.96
C TYR A 20 -7.35 -3.95 4.46
N ARG A 21 -6.46 -2.97 4.68
CA ARG A 21 -6.83 -1.56 4.83
C ARG A 21 -5.85 -0.68 4.08
N ILE A 22 -6.30 0.53 3.77
CA ILE A 22 -5.44 1.57 3.22
C ILE A 22 -5.27 2.66 4.28
N ILE A 23 -4.02 3.07 4.50
CA ILE A 23 -3.66 4.23 5.32
C ILE A 23 -3.06 5.26 4.37
N GLU A 24 -3.62 6.47 4.36
CA GLU A 24 -3.16 7.57 3.52
C GLU A 24 -3.03 8.84 4.37
N MET A 25 -1.91 9.54 4.20
CA MET A 25 -1.71 10.89 4.74
C MET A 25 -1.16 11.77 3.63
N VAL A 26 -1.98 12.72 3.16
CA VAL A 26 -1.56 13.66 2.11
C VAL A 26 -0.99 14.91 2.78
N ARG A 27 0.23 15.29 2.38
CA ARG A 27 0.93 16.48 2.88
C ARG A 27 1.41 17.35 1.71
N PRO A 28 1.60 18.67 1.91
CA PRO A 28 2.15 19.55 0.89
C PRO A 28 3.67 19.30 0.71
N SER A 29 4.00 18.12 0.19
CA SER A 29 5.37 17.62 0.10
C SER A 29 5.62 17.04 -1.30
N PRO A 30 6.79 17.31 -1.91
CA PRO A 30 7.14 16.70 -3.19
C PRO A 30 7.52 15.22 -3.06
N VAL A 31 7.57 14.67 -1.84
CA VAL A 31 7.94 13.27 -1.57
C VAL A 31 6.71 12.50 -1.09
N ALA A 32 6.51 11.32 -1.67
CA ALA A 32 5.58 10.30 -1.18
C ALA A 32 6.36 9.05 -0.75
N VAL A 33 6.08 8.55 0.45
CA VAL A 33 6.64 7.30 0.98
C VAL A 33 5.56 6.23 0.91
N LEU A 34 5.87 5.09 0.30
CA LEU A 34 4.88 4.06 0.01
C LEU A 34 5.26 2.70 0.59
N ALA A 35 4.25 1.98 1.09
CA ALA A 35 4.31 0.56 1.39
C ALA A 35 3.14 -0.15 0.70
N PRO A 36 3.26 -0.55 -0.58
CA PRO A 36 2.22 -1.30 -1.28
C PRO A 36 2.01 -2.71 -0.68
N HIS A 37 2.96 -3.18 0.15
CA HIS A 37 2.94 -4.50 0.80
C HIS A 37 3.02 -4.41 2.32
N GLY A 38 2.29 -3.48 2.92
CA GLY A 38 2.23 -3.29 4.37
C GLY A 38 1.54 -4.40 5.17
N GLY A 39 1.61 -4.28 6.50
CA GLY A 39 0.91 -5.18 7.42
C GLY A 39 1.42 -6.63 7.35
N CYS A 40 0.51 -7.59 7.16
CA CYS A 40 0.87 -9.02 7.10
C CYS A 40 1.41 -9.49 5.73
N ILE A 41 1.51 -8.60 4.73
CA ILE A 41 2.00 -8.94 3.38
C ILE A 41 3.53 -9.05 3.43
N GLU A 42 4.22 -7.93 3.61
CA GLU A 42 5.64 -7.85 3.95
C GLU A 42 5.78 -7.17 5.32
N PRO A 43 5.97 -7.95 6.39
CA PRO A 43 5.98 -7.41 7.74
C PRO A 43 6.97 -6.25 7.91
N THR A 44 6.56 -5.23 8.67
CA THR A 44 7.36 -4.04 9.05
C THR A 44 7.45 -2.94 7.99
N THR A 45 7.14 -3.19 6.71
CA THR A 45 7.26 -2.17 5.65
C THR A 45 6.41 -0.93 5.93
N SER A 46 5.17 -1.09 6.40
CA SER A 46 4.30 0.03 6.74
C SER A 46 4.73 0.80 7.99
N LEU A 47 5.39 0.13 8.94
CA LEU A 47 6.00 0.80 10.09
C LEU A 47 7.21 1.65 9.67
N ILE A 48 8.06 1.13 8.80
CA ILE A 48 9.21 1.84 8.25
C ILE A 48 8.75 3.02 7.40
N ALA A 49 7.78 2.80 6.50
CA ALA A 49 7.22 3.86 5.67
C ALA A 49 6.63 5.00 6.51
N ALA A 50 5.85 4.66 7.56
CA ALA A 50 5.31 5.65 8.48
C ALA A 50 6.40 6.41 9.25
N ALA A 51 7.46 5.72 9.69
CA ALA A 51 8.59 6.34 10.39
C ALA A 51 9.40 7.28 9.47
N ILE A 52 9.60 6.92 8.20
CA ILE A 52 10.26 7.78 7.21
C ILE A 52 9.37 8.98 6.88
N ALA A 53 8.07 8.76 6.68
CA ALA A 53 7.15 9.82 6.31
C ALA A 53 7.04 10.90 7.41
N GLY A 54 6.99 10.46 8.68
CA GLY A 54 6.90 11.35 9.83
C GLY A 54 5.80 12.40 9.64
N ASP A 55 6.16 13.65 9.92
CA ASP A 55 5.28 14.80 9.69
C ASP A 55 5.54 15.57 8.40
N ASP A 56 6.56 15.17 7.64
CA ASP A 56 7.13 15.96 6.54
C ASP A 56 6.73 15.44 5.14
N TYR A 57 6.48 14.14 5.00
CA TYR A 57 6.20 13.52 3.70
C TYR A 57 4.81 12.89 3.65
N SER A 58 4.27 12.78 2.43
CA SER A 58 3.03 12.05 2.23
C SER A 58 3.26 10.55 2.43
N LEU A 59 2.26 9.85 2.97
CA LEU A 59 2.33 8.41 3.26
C LEU A 59 1.21 7.66 2.55
N TYR A 60 1.54 6.52 1.98
CA TYR A 60 0.57 5.51 1.56
C TYR A 60 0.99 4.12 2.06
N CYS A 61 0.10 3.41 2.75
CA CYS A 61 0.29 2.00 3.11
C CYS A 61 -0.93 1.19 2.70
N PHE A 62 -0.71 0.10 1.97
CA PHE A 62 -1.69 -0.96 1.76
C PHE A 62 -1.35 -2.12 2.70
N GLU A 63 -2.19 -2.37 3.70
CA GLU A 63 -1.87 -3.32 4.76
C GLU A 63 -2.79 -4.54 4.74
N GLY A 64 -2.20 -5.74 4.68
CA GLY A 64 -2.94 -6.97 4.95
C GLY A 64 -3.28 -7.11 6.44
N LEU A 65 -4.55 -7.39 6.76
CA LEU A 65 -5.06 -7.44 8.14
C LEU A 65 -5.14 -8.84 8.74
N ARG A 66 -5.38 -9.87 7.90
CA ARG A 66 -5.63 -11.24 8.38
C ARG A 66 -4.32 -11.99 8.65
N ARG A 67 -4.08 -12.33 9.91
CA ARG A 67 -3.04 -13.28 10.33
C ARG A 67 -3.49 -14.71 10.00
N GLY A 68 -2.59 -15.56 9.51
CA GLY A 68 -2.86 -16.97 9.22
C GLY A 68 -3.29 -17.27 7.77
N ARG A 69 -3.40 -16.26 6.90
CA ARG A 69 -3.40 -16.47 5.44
C ARG A 69 -1.97 -16.66 4.93
N PRO A 70 -1.75 -17.37 3.82
CA PRO A 70 -0.45 -17.42 3.15
C PRO A 70 0.14 -16.02 2.94
N HIS A 71 1.42 -15.84 3.29
CA HIS A 71 2.16 -14.65 2.92
C HIS A 71 2.15 -14.52 1.39
N GLY A 72 1.66 -13.40 0.88
CA GLY A 72 1.58 -13.15 -0.56
C GLY A 72 0.19 -13.22 -1.18
N ASP A 73 -0.87 -13.64 -0.46
CA ASP A 73 -2.21 -13.69 -1.06
C ASP A 73 -2.73 -12.31 -1.52
N LEU A 74 -2.32 -11.23 -0.84
CA LEU A 74 -2.63 -9.85 -1.21
C LEU A 74 -1.48 -9.15 -1.92
N HIS A 75 -0.39 -9.86 -2.21
CA HIS A 75 0.74 -9.27 -2.90
C HIS A 75 0.38 -9.07 -4.38
N LEU A 76 0.68 -7.87 -4.87
CA LEU A 76 0.65 -7.48 -6.27
C LEU A 76 2.02 -6.87 -6.56
N THR A 77 2.76 -7.39 -7.55
CA THR A 77 4.03 -6.79 -7.97
C THR A 77 3.84 -5.31 -8.31
N SER A 78 4.89 -4.50 -8.12
CA SER A 78 4.78 -3.04 -8.29
C SER A 78 4.30 -2.61 -9.68
N ASP A 79 4.58 -3.39 -10.74
CA ASP A 79 4.09 -3.14 -12.10
C ASP A 79 2.59 -3.40 -12.28
N ARG A 80 1.96 -4.13 -11.35
CA ARG A 80 0.53 -4.49 -11.33
C ARG A 80 -0.26 -3.77 -10.24
N PHE A 81 0.43 -3.08 -9.33
CA PHE A 81 -0.21 -2.37 -8.23
C PHE A 81 -0.79 -1.04 -8.73
N ASP A 82 -2.11 -1.01 -8.98
CA ASP A 82 -2.82 0.12 -9.58
C ASP A 82 -3.91 0.72 -8.68
N GLU A 83 -3.78 0.58 -7.36
CA GLU A 83 -4.74 1.15 -6.40
C GLU A 83 -4.90 2.67 -6.59
N PRO A 84 -6.14 3.19 -6.73
CA PRO A 84 -6.38 4.58 -7.13
C PRO A 84 -5.81 5.66 -6.19
N ARG A 85 -5.78 5.45 -4.87
CA ARG A 85 -5.25 6.42 -3.90
C ARG A 85 -3.72 6.47 -3.98
N ALA A 86 -3.04 5.33 -4.07
CA ALA A 86 -1.59 5.28 -4.32
C ALA A 86 -1.21 6.03 -5.61
N ARG A 87 -1.91 5.76 -6.71
CA ARG A 87 -1.67 6.43 -8.00
C ARG A 87 -1.87 7.93 -7.92
N ARG A 88 -2.93 8.37 -7.22
CA ARG A 88 -3.18 9.80 -6.98
C ARG A 88 -2.03 10.43 -6.21
N LEU A 89 -1.60 9.80 -5.11
CA LEU A 89 -0.51 10.31 -4.28
C LEU A 89 0.80 10.43 -5.07
N VAL A 90 1.18 9.38 -5.81
CA VAL A 90 2.40 9.37 -6.64
C VAL A 90 2.32 10.41 -7.76
N SER A 91 1.15 10.59 -8.40
CA SER A 91 1.01 11.59 -9.48
C SER A 91 1.16 13.05 -9.00
N GLY A 92 0.96 13.30 -7.69
CA GLY A 92 1.17 14.60 -7.07
C GLY A 92 2.59 14.81 -6.52
N ALA A 93 3.43 13.77 -6.50
CA ALA A 93 4.78 13.81 -5.96
C ALA A 93 5.84 13.92 -7.06
N SER A 94 6.97 14.53 -6.74
CA SER A 94 8.17 14.53 -7.60
C SER A 94 9.08 13.33 -7.30
N ILE A 95 9.02 12.79 -6.09
CA ILE A 95 9.82 11.64 -5.63
C ILE A 95 8.88 10.65 -4.95
N ALA A 96 9.02 9.38 -5.30
CA ALA A 96 8.38 8.25 -4.61
C ALA A 96 9.48 7.38 -4.00
N VAL A 97 9.32 7.02 -2.73
CA VAL A 97 10.21 6.15 -1.95
C VAL A 97 9.48 4.89 -1.54
#